data_AF-A0A229SE90-F1
#
_entry.id   AF-A0A229SE90-F1
#
_cell.length_a   1.000
_cell.length_b   1.000
_cell.length_c   1.000
_cell.angle_alpha   90.00
_cell.angle_beta   90.00
_cell.angle_gamma   90.00
#
_symmetry.space_group_name_H-M   'P 1'
#
loop_
_entity.id
_entity.type
_entity.pdbx_description
1 polymer ?
#
loop_
_entity_poly.entity_id
_entity_poly.type
_entity_poly.pdbx_seq_one_letter_code
_entity_poly.pdbx_strand_id
1 'polypeptide(L)'
;MHYLALLPVSSSPLAGGEMLVELADWGWRNWLNFVLWFVLSTLLFTAVSVVIQLRVDRKRLTAADEHVWRDGFTEYSTIEFQTKLVELQWLLFQAYEHLEGRGGVVGNDGAVSIHFPSRFWTADTPGNLAVEITSSFFGDQRVTRFGSIDSALEDVRRWHRSEMKAS
;
A
#
# COMPACT_ATOMS: atom_id res chain seq x y z
N MET A 1 -28.13 -47.91 63.39
CA MET A 1 -27.26 -49.02 62.94
C MET A 1 -26.74 -48.69 61.55
N HIS A 2 -25.46 -49.02 61.28
CA HIS A 2 -24.77 -48.96 59.98
C HIS A 2 -25.62 -49.60 58.84
N TYR A 3 -25.51 -49.23 57.55
CA TYR A 3 -24.33 -49.31 56.67
C TYR A 3 -24.45 -48.46 55.38
N LEU A 4 -23.27 -48.21 54.82
CA LEU A 4 -22.90 -47.62 53.52
C LEU A 4 -23.31 -48.42 52.27
N ALA A 5 -23.33 -47.67 51.15
CA ALA A 5 -22.91 -48.00 49.78
C ALA A 5 -23.90 -48.66 48.79
N LEU A 6 -24.23 -47.93 47.72
CA LEU A 6 -23.66 -48.13 46.37
C LEU A 6 -24.15 -47.04 45.40
N LEU A 7 -23.22 -46.29 44.81
CA LEU A 7 -23.44 -45.42 43.65
C LEU A 7 -23.68 -46.28 42.40
N PRO A 8 -24.59 -45.88 41.50
CA PRO A 8 -24.38 -46.04 40.07
C PRO A 8 -24.00 -44.68 39.47
N VAL A 9 -22.80 -44.66 38.88
CA VAL A 9 -22.30 -43.62 37.99
C VAL A 9 -23.28 -43.49 36.81
N SER A 10 -24.03 -42.38 36.78
CA SER A 10 -24.77 -41.95 35.60
C SER A 10 -23.79 -41.26 34.65
N SER A 11 -23.34 -41.99 33.63
CA SER A 11 -22.66 -41.40 32.47
C SER A 11 -23.72 -40.78 31.55
N SER A 12 -24.10 -39.54 31.82
CA SER A 12 -24.85 -38.74 30.85
C SER A 12 -23.88 -38.25 29.76
N PRO A 13 -24.16 -38.45 28.46
CA PRO A 13 -23.29 -37.96 27.40
C PRO A 13 -23.29 -36.43 27.39
N LEU A 14 -22.10 -35.84 27.19
CA LEU A 14 -21.89 -34.39 27.11
C LEU A 14 -22.80 -33.77 26.04
N ALA A 15 -23.58 -32.75 26.43
CA ALA A 15 -24.33 -31.90 25.52
C ALA A 15 -23.38 -31.33 24.45
N GLY A 16 -23.55 -31.77 23.21
CA GLY A 16 -22.61 -31.58 22.10
C GLY A 16 -22.37 -32.85 21.28
N GLY A 17 -22.57 -34.03 21.87
CA GLY A 17 -22.52 -35.32 21.17
C GLY A 17 -23.70 -35.52 20.20
N GLU A 18 -24.89 -35.01 20.54
CA GLU A 18 -26.10 -35.15 19.71
C GLU A 18 -25.97 -34.44 18.36
N MET A 19 -25.30 -33.28 18.33
CA MET A 19 -25.01 -32.55 17.07
C MET A 19 -24.07 -33.33 16.14
N LEU A 20 -23.13 -34.09 16.70
CA LEU A 20 -22.17 -34.88 15.89
C LEU A 20 -22.77 -36.20 15.40
N VAL A 21 -23.69 -36.80 16.16
CA VAL A 21 -24.43 -38.01 15.75
C VAL A 21 -25.44 -37.68 14.64
N GLU A 22 -26.12 -36.53 14.71
CA GLU A 22 -27.04 -36.07 13.64
C GLU A 22 -26.32 -35.79 12.31
N LEU A 23 -25.09 -35.27 12.32
CA LEU A 23 -24.29 -35.08 11.09
C LEU A 23 -23.87 -36.42 10.44
N ALA A 24 -23.69 -37.48 11.25
CA ALA A 24 -23.30 -38.81 10.78
C ALA A 24 -24.49 -39.57 10.15
N ASP A 25 -25.69 -39.43 10.72
CA ASP A 25 -26.92 -40.07 10.22
C ASP A 25 -27.61 -39.29 9.09
N TRP A 26 -27.06 -38.14 8.69
CA TRP A 26 -27.69 -37.25 7.73
C TRP A 26 -27.84 -37.84 6.31
N GLY A 27 -27.19 -38.97 6.02
CA GLY A 27 -27.33 -39.70 4.77
C GLY A 27 -26.59 -39.05 3.59
N TRP A 28 -25.92 -39.88 2.78
CA TRP A 28 -25.06 -39.42 1.68
C TRP A 28 -25.74 -38.47 0.68
N ARG A 29 -27.05 -38.64 0.43
CA ARG A 29 -27.81 -37.77 -0.49
C ARG A 29 -27.99 -36.35 0.06
N ASN A 30 -28.19 -36.17 1.36
CA ASN A 30 -28.33 -34.83 1.95
C ASN A 30 -26.98 -34.13 2.03
N TRP A 31 -25.91 -34.88 2.34
CA TRP A 31 -24.54 -34.38 2.24
C TRP A 31 -24.20 -33.90 0.83
N LEU A 32 -24.56 -34.66 -0.20
CA LEU A 32 -24.33 -34.27 -1.59
C LEU A 32 -25.10 -32.97 -1.94
N ASN A 33 -26.36 -32.86 -1.53
CA ASN A 33 -27.16 -31.66 -1.75
C ASN A 33 -26.59 -30.44 -1.01
N PHE A 34 -26.13 -30.63 0.24
CA PHE A 34 -25.51 -29.57 1.03
C PHE A 34 -24.21 -29.08 0.38
N VAL A 35 -23.32 -29.99 -0.04
CA VAL A 35 -22.06 -29.64 -0.70
C VAL A 35 -22.32 -28.94 -2.03
N LEU A 36 -23.27 -29.43 -2.84
CA LEU A 36 -23.66 -28.77 -4.09
C LEU A 36 -24.13 -27.34 -3.83
N TRP A 37 -25.01 -27.14 -2.85
CA TRP A 37 -25.53 -25.82 -2.52
C TRP A 37 -24.44 -24.89 -1.98
N PHE A 38 -23.54 -25.41 -1.14
CA PHE A 38 -22.41 -24.68 -0.59
C PHE A 38 -21.40 -24.25 -1.67
N VAL A 39 -21.07 -25.13 -2.62
CA VAL A 39 -20.21 -24.79 -3.75
C VAL A 39 -20.87 -23.71 -4.62
N LEU A 40 -22.18 -23.85 -4.91
CA LEU A 40 -22.91 -22.90 -5.73
C LEU A 40 -22.99 -21.50 -5.09
N SER A 41 -23.25 -21.43 -3.78
CA SER A 41 -23.30 -20.17 -3.04
C SER A 41 -21.92 -19.51 -2.95
N THR A 42 -20.86 -20.30 -2.77
CA THR A 42 -19.48 -19.80 -2.75
C THR A 42 -19.08 -19.22 -4.10
N LEU A 43 -19.40 -19.92 -5.20
CA LEU A 43 -19.16 -19.44 -6.56
C LEU A 43 -19.95 -18.17 -6.88
N LEU A 44 -21.20 -18.08 -6.42
CA LEU A 44 -22.01 -16.88 -6.59
C LEU A 44 -21.39 -15.70 -5.81
N PHE A 45 -20.97 -15.92 -4.57
CA PHE A 45 -20.36 -14.88 -3.74
C PHE A 45 -19.03 -14.38 -4.30
N THR A 46 -18.18 -15.28 -4.80
CA THR A 46 -16.93 -14.89 -5.47
C THR A 46 -17.20 -14.15 -6.78
N ALA A 47 -18.14 -14.62 -7.61
CA ALA A 47 -18.54 -13.93 -8.84
C ALA A 47 -19.09 -12.52 -8.57
N VAL A 48 -19.95 -12.36 -7.56
CA VAL A 48 -20.47 -11.06 -7.15
C VAL A 48 -19.34 -10.16 -6.63
N SER A 49 -18.42 -10.70 -5.83
CA SER A 49 -17.26 -9.95 -5.32
C SER A 49 -16.36 -9.46 -6.46
N VAL A 50 -16.09 -10.33 -7.44
CA VAL A 50 -15.32 -9.97 -8.65
C VAL A 50 -16.05 -8.92 -9.48
N VAL A 51 -17.37 -9.05 -9.68
CA VAL A 51 -18.17 -8.05 -10.42
C VAL A 51 -18.21 -6.70 -9.69
N ILE A 52 -18.30 -6.71 -8.35
CA ILE A 52 -18.24 -5.50 -7.54
C ILE A 52 -16.86 -4.87 -7.66
N GLN A 53 -15.77 -5.63 -7.53
CA GLN A 53 -14.40 -5.15 -7.72
C GLN A 53 -14.23 -4.57 -9.12
N LEU A 54 -14.62 -5.28 -10.18
CA LEU A 54 -14.57 -4.79 -11.55
C LEU A 54 -15.41 -3.53 -11.77
N ARG A 55 -16.58 -3.39 -11.12
CA ARG A 55 -17.38 -2.15 -11.19
C ARG A 55 -16.74 -1.00 -10.41
N VAL A 56 -16.14 -1.26 -9.26
CA VAL A 56 -15.42 -0.26 -8.47
C VAL A 56 -14.18 0.20 -9.23
N ASP A 57 -13.42 -0.72 -9.81
CA ASP A 57 -12.26 -0.43 -10.64
C ASP A 57 -12.67 0.32 -11.91
N ARG A 58 -13.76 -0.09 -12.57
CA ARG A 58 -14.31 0.66 -13.72
C ARG A 58 -14.76 2.07 -13.32
N LYS A 59 -15.41 2.24 -12.16
CA LYS A 59 -15.79 3.57 -11.65
C LYS A 59 -14.58 4.43 -11.30
N ARG A 60 -13.52 3.83 -10.74
CA ARG A 60 -12.25 4.51 -10.48
C ARG A 60 -11.56 4.91 -11.78
N LEU A 61 -11.60 4.05 -12.80
CA LEU A 61 -11.08 4.34 -14.13
C LEU A 61 -11.88 5.45 -14.81
N THR A 62 -13.22 5.45 -14.74
CA THR A 62 -14.04 6.55 -15.28
C THR A 62 -13.95 7.83 -14.46
N ALA A 63 -13.77 7.77 -13.14
CA ALA A 63 -13.51 8.95 -12.31
C ALA A 63 -12.12 9.53 -12.59
N ALA A 64 -11.13 8.66 -12.84
CA ALA A 64 -9.84 9.08 -13.38
C ALA A 64 -10.02 9.72 -14.77
N ASP A 65 -10.78 9.11 -15.68
CA ASP A 65 -11.05 9.61 -17.04
C ASP A 65 -11.87 10.92 -17.07
N GLU A 66 -12.78 11.12 -16.12
CA GLU A 66 -13.53 12.38 -15.97
C GLU A 66 -12.65 13.47 -15.31
N HIS A 67 -11.57 13.08 -14.62
CA HIS A 67 -10.54 13.96 -14.08
C HIS A 67 -9.28 14.07 -14.97
N VAL A 68 -9.24 13.37 -16.12
CA VAL A 68 -8.11 13.33 -17.08
C VAL A 68 -7.89 14.68 -17.79
N TRP A 69 -8.73 15.69 -17.57
CA TRP A 69 -8.51 17.07 -18.04
C TRP A 69 -7.82 17.99 -17.00
N ARG A 70 -7.07 17.43 -16.04
CA ARG A 70 -6.38 18.21 -15.00
C ARG A 70 -4.91 17.83 -14.92
N ASP A 71 -4.10 18.39 -15.81
CA ASP A 71 -2.67 18.10 -15.98
C ASP A 71 -1.85 18.14 -14.66
N GLY A 72 -2.20 19.01 -13.70
CA GLY A 72 -1.51 19.06 -12.41
C GLY A 72 -1.86 17.92 -11.44
N PHE A 73 -3.07 17.35 -11.54
CA PHE A 73 -3.56 16.33 -10.60
C PHE A 73 -3.10 14.92 -10.97
N THR A 74 -2.74 14.66 -12.23
CA THR A 74 -2.30 13.34 -12.67
C THR A 74 -0.80 13.14 -12.56
N GLU A 75 0.01 14.20 -12.66
CA GLU A 75 1.48 14.16 -12.68
C GLU A 75 2.03 13.27 -11.55
N TYR A 76 1.68 13.53 -10.28
CA TYR A 76 2.17 12.76 -9.12
C TYR A 76 1.68 11.30 -9.08
N SER A 77 0.53 11.01 -9.69
CA SER A 77 -0.10 9.68 -9.66
C SER A 77 0.41 8.76 -10.78
N THR A 78 1.16 9.31 -11.73
CA THR A 78 1.75 8.53 -12.82
C THR A 78 2.84 7.59 -12.29
N ILE A 79 2.94 6.42 -12.92
CA ILE A 79 4.03 5.47 -12.65
C ILE A 79 5.38 6.15 -12.89
N GLU A 80 5.48 6.98 -13.94
CA GLU A 80 6.71 7.70 -14.29
C GLU A 80 7.19 8.62 -13.16
N PHE A 81 6.30 9.45 -12.60
CA PHE A 81 6.66 10.33 -11.48
C PHE A 81 7.11 9.53 -10.26
N GLN A 82 6.39 8.45 -9.92
CA GLN A 82 6.74 7.59 -8.80
C GLN A 82 8.10 6.93 -8.99
N THR A 83 8.39 6.43 -10.20
CA THR A 83 9.71 5.86 -10.53
C THR A 83 10.82 6.90 -10.39
N LYS A 84 10.62 8.12 -10.90
CA LYS A 84 11.60 9.21 -10.79
C LYS A 84 11.83 9.64 -9.34
N LEU A 85 10.79 9.70 -8.53
CA LEU A 85 10.88 10.05 -7.11
C LEU A 85 11.67 8.99 -6.33
N VAL A 86 11.41 7.70 -6.58
CA VAL A 86 12.16 6.61 -5.97
C VAL A 86 13.64 6.65 -6.38
N GLU A 87 13.91 6.88 -7.67
CA GLU A 87 15.29 7.03 -8.15
C GLU A 87 16.00 8.20 -7.46
N LEU A 88 15.34 9.34 -7.36
CA LEU A 88 15.87 10.53 -6.69
C LEU A 88 16.24 10.23 -5.23
N GLN A 89 15.33 9.62 -4.48
CA GLN A 89 15.55 9.25 -3.07
C GLN A 89 16.70 8.26 -2.92
N TRP A 90 16.77 7.26 -3.81
CA TRP A 90 17.83 6.26 -3.81
C TRP A 90 19.21 6.88 -4.05
N LEU A 91 19.33 7.79 -5.01
CA LEU A 91 20.60 8.46 -5.31
C LEU A 91 21.06 9.38 -4.17
N LEU A 92 20.13 10.10 -3.53
CA LEU A 92 20.46 10.88 -2.34
C LEU A 92 20.94 9.99 -1.20
N PHE A 93 20.23 8.88 -0.94
CA PHE A 93 20.62 7.91 0.07
C PHE A 93 22.05 7.42 -0.14
N GLN A 94 22.40 6.98 -1.35
CA GLN A 94 23.75 6.52 -1.68
C GLN A 94 24.79 7.62 -1.47
N ALA A 95 24.50 8.85 -1.92
CA ALA A 95 25.41 9.98 -1.77
C ALA A 95 25.69 10.31 -0.30
N TYR A 96 24.67 10.34 0.55
CA TYR A 96 24.84 10.61 1.97
C TYR A 96 25.48 9.46 2.74
N GLU A 97 25.15 8.21 2.41
CA GLU A 97 25.81 7.03 3.01
C GLU A 97 27.32 7.07 2.73
N HIS A 98 27.71 7.43 1.50
CA HIS A 98 29.11 7.60 1.15
C HIS A 98 29.77 8.76 1.92
N LEU A 99 29.04 9.86 2.11
CA LEU A 99 29.51 11.02 2.85
C LEU A 99 29.69 10.72 4.35
N GLU A 100 28.75 10.00 4.97
CA GLU A 100 28.86 9.49 6.33
C GLU A 100 30.05 8.52 6.48
N GLY A 101 30.26 7.64 5.50
CA GLY A 101 31.41 6.74 5.44
C GLY A 101 32.76 7.46 5.45
N ARG A 102 32.82 8.72 5.01
CA ARG A 102 34.01 9.59 5.04
C ARG A 102 34.07 10.49 6.29
N GLY A 103 33.15 10.32 7.24
CA GLY A 103 33.08 11.07 8.49
C GLY A 103 32.26 12.37 8.40
N GLY A 104 31.48 12.57 7.34
CA GLY A 104 30.55 13.69 7.26
C GLY A 104 29.33 13.49 8.17
N VAL A 105 28.87 14.57 8.82
CA VAL A 105 27.68 14.53 9.69
C VAL A 105 26.45 14.90 8.88
N VAL A 106 25.66 13.89 8.55
CA VAL A 106 24.40 14.04 7.82
C VAL A 106 23.27 14.16 8.84
N GLY A 107 22.82 15.38 9.11
CA GLY A 107 21.71 15.62 10.06
C GLY A 107 20.36 15.27 9.45
N ASN A 108 19.44 16.25 9.39
CA ASN A 108 18.19 16.13 8.62
C ASN A 108 18.38 16.36 7.10
N ASP A 109 19.60 16.15 6.61
CA ASP A 109 19.94 16.33 5.21
C ASP A 109 19.42 15.14 4.38
N GLY A 110 19.03 15.40 3.14
CA GLY A 110 18.40 14.42 2.24
C GLY A 110 16.87 14.37 2.32
N ALA A 111 16.24 15.22 3.13
CA ALA A 111 14.78 15.34 3.16
C ALA A 111 14.25 15.87 1.82
N VAL A 112 13.28 15.16 1.24
CA VAL A 112 12.58 15.52 0.00
C VAL A 112 11.15 15.89 0.33
N SER A 113 10.73 17.09 -0.06
CA SER A 113 9.35 17.58 0.09
C SER A 113 8.74 17.89 -1.27
N ILE A 114 7.47 17.53 -1.46
CA ILE A 114 6.73 17.83 -2.69
C ILE A 114 5.71 18.92 -2.36
N HIS A 115 5.80 20.03 -3.07
CA HIS A 115 4.95 21.19 -2.91
C HIS A 115 3.91 21.25 -4.01
N PHE A 116 2.65 21.21 -3.58
CA PHE A 116 1.51 21.43 -4.45
C PHE A 116 1.28 22.94 -4.62
N PRO A 117 0.91 23.41 -5.82
CA PRO A 117 0.60 24.80 -6.07
C PRO A 117 -0.55 25.29 -5.18
N SER A 118 -0.56 26.59 -4.86
CA SER A 118 -1.67 27.19 -4.13
C SER A 118 -2.93 27.07 -4.98
N ARG A 119 -3.96 26.42 -4.42
CA ARG A 119 -5.21 26.05 -5.11
C ARG A 119 -5.09 24.86 -6.08
N PHE A 120 -4.23 23.90 -5.77
CA PHE A 120 -4.17 22.57 -6.42
C PHE A 120 -5.54 21.87 -6.59
N TRP A 121 -6.50 22.15 -5.70
CA TRP A 121 -7.87 21.62 -5.76
C TRP A 121 -8.83 22.44 -6.65
N THR A 122 -8.38 23.56 -7.23
CA THR A 122 -9.18 24.42 -8.13
C THR A 122 -8.78 24.17 -9.57
N ALA A 123 -9.78 24.11 -10.46
CA ALA A 123 -9.60 23.72 -11.86
C ALA A 123 -8.74 24.69 -12.69
N ASP A 124 -8.53 25.92 -12.22
CA ASP A 124 -8.01 27.03 -13.04
C ASP A 124 -6.55 27.37 -12.78
N THR A 125 -5.82 26.57 -11.99
CA THR A 125 -4.42 26.85 -11.68
C THR A 125 -3.50 25.86 -12.39
N PRO A 126 -2.92 26.21 -13.56
CA PRO A 126 -1.81 25.45 -14.11
C PRO A 126 -0.63 25.60 -13.15
N GLY A 127 -0.35 24.55 -12.39
CA GLY A 127 0.75 24.54 -11.45
C GLY A 127 1.43 23.20 -11.49
N ASN A 128 2.71 23.22 -11.85
CA ASN A 128 3.57 22.05 -11.75
C ASN A 128 3.88 21.78 -10.28
N LEU A 129 4.13 20.51 -9.96
CA LEU A 129 4.62 20.13 -8.65
C LEU A 129 6.04 20.63 -8.47
N ALA A 130 6.29 21.37 -7.38
CA ALA A 130 7.63 21.76 -7.02
C ALA A 130 8.25 20.71 -6.08
N VAL A 131 9.52 20.40 -6.27
CA VAL A 131 10.28 19.47 -5.42
C VAL A 131 11.29 20.29 -4.62
N GLU A 132 11.33 20.08 -3.32
CA GLU A 132 12.28 20.73 -2.41
C GLU A 132 13.19 19.67 -1.81
N ILE A 133 14.50 19.90 -1.84
CA ILE A 133 15.50 19.02 -1.25
C ILE A 133 16.30 19.82 -0.22
N THR A 134 16.36 19.31 1.01
CA THR A 134 17.22 19.85 2.06
C THR A 134 18.58 19.17 2.02
N SER A 135 19.65 19.93 1.90
CA SER A 135 21.03 19.43 1.87
C SER A 135 22.01 20.50 2.31
N SER A 136 22.89 20.21 3.25
CA SER A 136 24.00 21.10 3.63
C SER A 136 25.30 20.80 2.86
N PHE A 137 25.33 19.70 2.10
CA PHE A 137 26.51 19.22 1.36
C PHE A 137 26.36 19.34 -0.16
N PHE A 138 25.14 19.45 -0.66
CA PHE A 138 24.83 19.51 -2.08
C PHE A 138 23.95 20.72 -2.39
N GLY A 139 24.10 21.26 -3.60
CA GLY A 139 23.40 22.45 -4.05
C GLY A 139 24.01 23.76 -3.54
N ASP A 140 23.54 24.88 -4.10
CA ASP A 140 24.06 26.22 -3.75
C ASP A 140 23.46 26.73 -2.43
N GLN A 141 22.33 26.18 -2.01
CA GLN A 141 21.59 26.58 -0.82
C GLN A 141 21.19 25.35 -0.02
N ARG A 142 21.05 25.53 1.30
CA ARG A 142 20.64 24.46 2.21
C ARG A 142 19.31 23.82 1.83
N VAL A 143 18.42 24.61 1.24
CA VAL A 143 17.13 24.15 0.74
C VAL A 143 17.05 24.56 -0.72
N THR A 144 17.05 23.59 -1.62
CA THR A 144 16.96 23.84 -3.06
C THR A 144 15.58 23.45 -3.56
N ARG A 145 14.93 24.36 -4.28
CA ARG A 145 13.60 24.16 -4.88
C ARG A 145 13.69 24.02 -6.39
N PHE A 146 13.02 23.00 -6.90
CA PHE A 146 12.94 22.64 -8.30
C PHE A 146 11.50 22.80 -8.79
N GLY A 147 11.32 23.26 -10.02
CA GLY A 147 10.00 23.44 -10.64
C GLY A 147 9.38 22.16 -11.20
N SER A 148 10.10 21.03 -11.15
CA SER A 148 9.63 19.71 -11.57
C SER A 148 10.48 18.59 -10.96
N ILE A 149 9.98 17.35 -10.99
CA ILE A 149 10.74 16.17 -10.57
C ILE A 149 11.93 15.88 -11.50
N ASP A 150 11.81 16.21 -12.79
CA ASP A 150 12.86 15.99 -13.78
C ASP A 150 14.09 16.87 -13.50
N SER A 151 13.85 18.17 -13.25
CA SER A 151 14.93 19.10 -12.89
C SER A 151 15.59 18.71 -11.57
N ALA A 152 14.81 18.25 -10.59
CA ALA A 152 15.36 17.76 -9.32
C ALA A 152 16.24 16.51 -9.52
N LEU A 153 15.76 15.55 -10.32
CA LEU A 153 16.49 14.31 -10.57
C LEU A 153 17.77 14.53 -11.38
N GLU A 154 17.77 15.45 -12.34
CA GLU A 154 18.99 15.82 -13.08
C GLU A 154 20.08 16.35 -12.15
N ASP A 155 19.72 17.27 -11.25
CA ASP A 155 20.64 17.87 -10.29
C ASP A 155 21.14 16.85 -9.26
N VAL A 156 20.26 16.00 -8.74
CA VAL A 156 20.65 14.91 -7.82
C VAL A 156 21.59 13.92 -8.50
N ARG A 157 21.34 13.54 -9.75
CA ARG A 157 22.28 12.69 -10.52
C ARG A 157 23.65 13.35 -10.67
N ARG A 158 23.70 14.67 -10.85
CA ARG A 158 24.96 15.43 -10.91
C ARG A 158 25.67 15.44 -9.56
N TRP A 159 24.96 15.69 -8.46
CA TRP A 159 25.51 15.65 -7.10
C TRP A 159 26.06 14.27 -6.76
N HIS A 160 25.27 13.22 -6.97
CA HIS A 160 25.67 11.84 -6.76
C HIS A 160 26.93 11.48 -7.55
N ARG A 161 26.99 11.78 -8.86
CA ARG A 161 28.19 11.53 -9.67
C ARG A 161 29.42 12.29 -9.17
N SER A 162 29.24 13.49 -8.64
CA SER A 162 30.34 14.31 -8.14
C SER A 162 30.86 13.75 -6.82
N GLU A 163 29.95 13.37 -5.93
CA GLU A 163 30.27 12.77 -4.63
C GLU A 163 30.98 11.41 -4.78
N MET A 164 30.43 10.51 -5.60
CA MET A 164 31.02 9.18 -5.85
C MET A 164 32.38 9.23 -6.55
N LYS A 165 32.73 10.36 -7.18
CA LYS A 165 34.04 10.56 -7.81
C LYS A 165 35.03 11.28 -6.91
N ALA A 166 34.58 11.89 -5.82
CA ALA A 166 35.44 12.63 -4.90
C ALA A 166 36.23 11.70 -3.95
N SER A 167 36.43 10.44 -4.35
CA SER A 167 37.20 9.40 -3.65
C SER A 167 38.69 9.47 -3.98
#